data_AF-A0A9P7AF17-F1
#
_entry.id   AF-A0A9P7AF17-F1
#
_cell.length_a   1.000
_cell.length_b   1.000
_cell.length_c   1.000
_cell.angle_alpha   90.00
_cell.angle_beta   90.00
_cell.angle_gamma   90.00
#
_symmetry.space_group_name_H-M   'P 1'
#
loop_
_entity.id
_entity.type
_entity.pdbx_description
1 polymer ?
#
loop_
_entity_poly.entity_id
_entity_poly.type
_entity_poly.pdbx_seq_one_letter_code
_entity_poly.pdbx_strand_id
1 'polypeptide(L)'
;MLVVHPASCCDVCLDLYSISSDPANSPHAIACGHVFCLTCLRSLLPSACPLCRKPFQSDRIKKLHLANPPELDNAAQDAIDAHASLLLQRIALVSGEETPEPDVVEVVTEVQEWLQSQPDDPSSHMALRAAVSSLQRYKALQDQSEREKAEYRRLRSQLRNNKRNADHDSKTSRAVEESLLSRIQEIENEHAL
;
A
#
# COMPACT_ATOMS: atom_id res chain seq x y z
N MET A 1 -21.61 -11.25 19.51
CA MET A 1 -20.25 -11.72 19.82
C MET A 1 -19.54 -10.58 20.52
N LEU A 2 -19.21 -10.71 21.81
CA LEU A 2 -18.42 -9.70 22.52
C LEU A 2 -16.96 -9.89 22.07
N VAL A 3 -16.43 -8.92 21.31
CA VAL A 3 -15.01 -8.91 20.93
C VAL A 3 -14.29 -8.01 21.92
N VAL A 4 -13.38 -8.58 22.70
CA VAL A 4 -12.51 -7.82 23.61
C VAL A 4 -11.16 -7.69 22.91
N HIS A 5 -10.74 -6.45 22.64
CA HIS A 5 -9.47 -6.16 21.99
C HIS A 5 -8.34 -6.24 23.02
N PRO A 6 -7.09 -6.61 22.65
CA PRO A 6 -5.95 -6.59 23.59
C PRO A 6 -5.70 -5.22 24.24
N ALA A 7 -6.13 -4.14 23.60
CA ALA A 7 -6.06 -2.77 24.15
C ALA A 7 -7.32 -2.34 24.93
N SER A 8 -8.26 -3.25 25.21
CA SER A 8 -9.44 -2.92 26.04
C SER A 8 -9.02 -2.62 27.48
N CYS A 9 -9.61 -1.57 28.05
CA CYS A 9 -9.34 -1.11 29.41
C CYS A 9 -10.64 -0.92 30.20
N CYS A 10 -10.52 -0.75 31.52
CA CYS A 10 -11.65 -0.49 32.40
C CYS A 10 -12.12 0.96 32.30
N ASP A 11 -13.41 1.22 32.03
CA ASP A 11 -13.95 2.59 31.94
C ASP A 11 -13.97 3.39 33.27
N VAL A 12 -13.53 2.78 34.38
CA VAL A 12 -13.50 3.44 35.70
C VAL A 12 -12.07 3.87 36.08
N CYS A 13 -11.11 2.93 36.07
CA CYS A 13 -9.72 3.23 36.40
C CYS A 13 -8.84 3.51 35.17
N LEU A 14 -9.35 3.24 33.95
CA LEU A 14 -8.64 3.35 32.68
C LEU A 14 -7.44 2.41 32.52
N ASP A 15 -7.23 1.50 33.47
CA ASP A 15 -6.18 0.47 33.38
C ASP A 15 -6.54 -0.60 32.36
N LEU A 16 -5.52 -1.08 31.64
CA LEU A 16 -5.65 -2.21 30.72
C LEU A 16 -6.08 -3.47 31.48
N TYR A 17 -6.91 -4.27 30.83
CA TYR A 17 -7.27 -5.57 31.38
C TYR A 17 -6.08 -6.51 31.37
N SER A 18 -5.78 -7.09 32.54
CA SER A 18 -4.80 -8.17 32.63
C SER A 18 -5.49 -9.49 32.32
N ILE A 19 -4.96 -10.21 31.33
CA ILE A 19 -5.38 -11.58 31.00
C ILE A 19 -4.68 -12.61 31.90
N SER A 20 -3.72 -12.16 32.72
CA SER A 20 -3.00 -13.00 33.67
C SER A 20 -3.91 -13.55 34.79
N SER A 21 -3.38 -14.50 35.55
CA SER A 21 -4.05 -15.15 36.67
C SER A 21 -4.44 -14.19 37.82
N ASP A 22 -3.98 -12.94 37.82
CA ASP A 22 -4.39 -11.94 38.81
C ASP A 22 -5.86 -11.52 38.59
N PRO A 23 -6.76 -11.81 39.54
CA PRO A 23 -8.17 -11.46 39.42
C PRO A 23 -8.45 -9.95 39.48
N ALA A 24 -7.56 -9.12 40.04
CA ALA A 24 -7.84 -7.71 40.33
C ALA A 24 -8.16 -6.88 39.08
N ASN A 25 -7.32 -7.03 38.04
CA ASN A 25 -7.41 -6.26 36.79
C ASN A 25 -8.02 -7.05 35.62
N SER A 26 -8.60 -8.23 35.90
CA SER A 26 -9.25 -9.03 34.86
C SER A 26 -10.67 -8.51 34.54
N PRO A 27 -11.17 -8.68 33.30
CA PRO A 27 -12.46 -8.15 32.89
C PRO A 27 -13.60 -8.94 33.52
N HIS A 28 -14.57 -8.24 34.10
CA HIS A 28 -15.75 -8.83 34.73
C HIS A 28 -17.02 -8.19 34.19
N ALA A 29 -17.99 -9.03 33.81
CA ALA A 29 -19.31 -8.59 33.38
C ALA A 29 -20.29 -8.59 34.56
N ILE A 30 -21.13 -7.55 34.61
CA ILE A 30 -22.29 -7.46 35.50
C ILE A 30 -23.59 -7.76 34.73
N ALA A 31 -24.70 -7.95 35.45
CA ALA A 31 -25.98 -8.41 34.88
C ALA A 31 -26.53 -7.54 33.73
N CYS A 32 -26.16 -6.26 33.65
CA CYS A 32 -26.56 -5.37 32.57
C CYS A 32 -25.70 -5.51 31.30
N GLY A 33 -24.64 -6.32 31.31
CA GLY A 33 -23.77 -6.59 30.16
C GLY A 33 -22.53 -5.69 30.04
N HIS A 34 -22.37 -4.68 30.90
CA HIS A 34 -21.17 -3.83 30.92
C HIS A 34 -20.01 -4.53 31.64
N VAL A 35 -18.78 -4.19 31.25
CA VAL A 35 -17.55 -4.85 31.68
C VAL A 35 -16.64 -3.86 32.39
N PHE A 36 -16.09 -4.25 33.55
CA PHE A 36 -15.17 -3.44 34.36
C PHE A 36 -14.15 -4.36 35.06
N CYS A 37 -13.09 -3.83 35.66
CA CYS A 37 -12.21 -4.64 36.49
C CYS A 37 -12.87 -4.97 37.84
N LEU A 38 -12.43 -6.06 38.48
CA LEU A 38 -13.04 -6.54 39.73
C LEU A 38 -12.88 -5.52 40.87
N THR A 39 -11.71 -4.87 40.93
CA THR A 39 -11.40 -3.85 41.92
C THR A 39 -12.39 -2.69 41.85
N CYS A 40 -12.67 -2.19 40.64
CA CYS A 40 -13.62 -1.10 40.45
C CYS A 40 -15.05 -1.54 40.79
N LEU A 41 -15.48 -2.75 40.40
CA LEU A 41 -16.83 -3.21 40.75
C LEU A 41 -17.05 -3.34 42.26
N ARG A 42 -16.02 -3.72 43.02
CA ARG A 42 -16.08 -3.85 44.49
C ARG A 42 -16.02 -2.51 45.21
N SER A 43 -15.46 -1.46 44.62
CA SER A 43 -15.36 -0.13 45.22
C SER A 43 -16.59 0.76 44.97
N LEU A 44 -17.51 0.36 44.09
CA LEU A 44 -18.71 1.13 43.79
C LEU A 44 -19.75 1.09 44.90
N LEU A 45 -20.09 2.28 45.43
CA LEU A 45 -21.14 2.54 46.41
C LEU A 45 -22.03 3.68 45.90
N PRO A 46 -23.32 3.44 45.56
CA PRO A 46 -24.01 2.14 45.58
C PRO A 46 -23.54 1.21 44.44
N SER A 47 -23.85 -0.08 44.55
CA SER A 47 -23.56 -1.10 43.52
C SER A 47 -24.45 -0.92 42.29
N ALA A 48 -24.17 0.14 41.52
CA ALA A 48 -24.85 0.52 40.30
C ALA A 48 -23.84 0.67 39.15
N CYS A 49 -24.23 0.24 37.95
CA CYS A 49 -23.38 0.31 36.78
C CYS A 49 -22.99 1.77 36.45
N PRO A 50 -21.70 2.10 36.29
CA PRO A 50 -21.25 3.44 35.92
C PRO A 50 -21.84 3.96 34.59
N LEU A 51 -22.12 3.06 33.65
CA LEU A 51 -22.58 3.42 32.30
C LEU A 51 -24.10 3.56 32.20
N CYS A 52 -24.87 2.62 32.78
CA CYS A 52 -26.33 2.58 32.62
C CYS A 52 -27.12 2.73 33.92
N ARG A 53 -26.43 2.89 35.06
CA ARG A 53 -27.00 3.08 36.41
C ARG A 53 -27.92 1.96 36.91
N LYS A 54 -28.04 0.84 36.18
CA LYS A 54 -28.76 -0.35 36.66
C LYS A 54 -28.08 -0.91 37.91
N PRO A 55 -28.83 -1.23 38.97
CA PRO A 55 -28.26 -1.87 40.15
C PRO A 55 -27.77 -3.27 39.78
N PHE A 56 -26.68 -3.70 40.42
CA PHE A 56 -26.15 -5.05 40.26
C PHE A 56 -25.83 -5.64 41.64
N GLN A 57 -25.83 -6.97 41.72
CA GLN A 57 -25.47 -7.69 42.94
C GLN A 57 -24.03 -8.20 42.82
N SER A 58 -23.22 -8.00 43.86
CA SER A 58 -21.79 -8.33 43.86
C SER A 58 -21.49 -9.83 43.70
N ASP A 59 -22.42 -10.69 44.10
CA ASP A 59 -22.38 -12.16 43.93
C ASP A 59 -22.62 -12.61 42.48
N ARG A 60 -23.23 -11.75 41.65
CA ARG A 60 -23.52 -12.03 40.23
C ARG A 60 -22.45 -11.51 39.27
N ILE A 61 -21.36 -10.95 39.78
CA ILE A 61 -20.23 -10.54 38.94
C ILE A 61 -19.58 -11.79 38.35
N LYS A 62 -19.41 -11.83 37.03
CA LYS A 62 -18.80 -12.98 36.32
C LYS A 62 -17.49 -12.57 35.67
N LYS A 63 -16.41 -13.29 35.98
CA LYS A 63 -15.12 -13.14 35.30
C LYS A 63 -15.29 -13.57 33.84
N LEU A 64 -14.86 -12.73 32.92
CA LEU A 64 -14.78 -13.08 31.51
C LEU A 64 -13.45 -13.78 31.27
N HIS A 65 -13.53 -15.05 30.88
CA HIS A 65 -12.38 -15.80 30.41
C HIS A 65 -12.16 -15.45 28.94
N LEU A 66 -11.15 -14.63 28.68
CA LEU A 66 -10.64 -14.45 27.34
C LEU A 66 -9.83 -15.69 27.02
N ALA A 67 -10.10 -16.33 25.89
CA ALA A 67 -9.17 -17.30 25.36
C ALA A 67 -7.87 -16.52 25.14
N ASN A 68 -6.82 -16.86 25.89
CA ASN A 68 -5.49 -16.53 25.42
C ASN A 68 -5.43 -17.11 24.00
N PRO A 69 -5.04 -16.32 22.97
CA PRO A 69 -4.42 -16.98 21.82
C PRO A 69 -3.40 -17.93 22.43
N PRO A 70 -3.40 -19.21 22.03
CA PRO A 70 -2.67 -20.25 22.74
C PRO A 70 -1.31 -19.69 23.12
N GLU A 71 -1.00 -19.69 24.43
CA GLU A 71 0.33 -19.41 24.95
C GLU A 71 1.24 -20.46 24.32
N LEU A 72 1.64 -20.20 23.09
CA LEU A 72 2.74 -20.85 22.45
C LEU A 72 3.93 -20.01 22.87
N ASP A 73 4.96 -20.67 23.36
CA ASP A 73 6.32 -20.17 23.56
C ASP A 73 6.96 -19.67 22.24
N ASN A 74 6.18 -19.02 21.38
CA ASN A 74 6.56 -18.57 20.07
C ASN A 74 6.96 -17.09 20.12
N ALA A 75 7.75 -16.67 21.12
CA ALA A 75 8.46 -15.39 21.05
C ALA A 75 9.22 -15.26 19.71
N ALA A 76 9.63 -16.39 19.13
CA ALA A 76 10.15 -16.50 17.77
C ALA A 76 9.11 -16.13 16.70
N GLN A 77 7.86 -16.62 16.77
CA GLN A 77 6.81 -16.27 15.80
C GLN A 77 6.36 -14.82 15.96
N ASP A 78 6.23 -14.32 17.20
CA ASP A 78 5.90 -12.91 17.46
C ASP A 78 7.01 -11.99 16.92
N ALA A 79 8.29 -12.39 17.06
CA ALA A 79 9.41 -11.66 16.47
C ALA A 79 9.40 -11.71 14.94
N ILE A 80 9.05 -12.87 14.34
CA ILE A 80 8.89 -13.04 12.89
C ILE A 80 7.75 -12.14 12.38
N ASP A 81 6.61 -12.10 13.06
CA ASP A 81 5.43 -11.31 12.67
C ASP A 81 5.70 -9.80 12.87
N ALA A 82 6.42 -9.41 13.92
CA ALA A 82 6.89 -8.06 14.13
C ALA A 82 7.87 -7.61 13.03
N HIS A 83 8.80 -8.48 12.64
CA HIS A 83 9.74 -8.19 11.56
C HIS A 83 9.02 -8.07 10.20
N ALA A 84 8.06 -8.95 9.92
CA ALA A 84 7.22 -8.85 8.73
C ALA A 84 6.45 -7.53 8.68
N SER A 85 5.93 -7.08 9.83
CA SER A 85 5.23 -5.80 9.96
C SER A 85 6.15 -4.60 9.72
N LEU A 86 7.40 -4.66 10.21
CA LEU A 86 8.41 -3.63 9.97
C LEU A 86 8.79 -3.54 8.48
N LEU A 87 8.95 -4.69 7.82
CA LEU A 87 9.23 -4.75 6.39
C LEU A 87 8.08 -4.19 5.56
N LEU A 88 6.82 -4.47 5.93
CA LEU A 88 5.65 -3.85 5.31
C LEU A 88 5.65 -2.32 5.44
N GLN A 89 5.99 -1.80 6.63
CA GLN A 89 6.09 -0.36 6.85
C GLN A 89 7.18 0.26 5.96
N ARG A 90 8.33 -0.40 5.81
CA ARG A 90 9.41 0.08 4.93
C ARG A 90 8.99 0.08 3.46
N ILE A 91 8.31 -0.96 2.99
CA ILE A 91 7.72 -0.98 1.64
C ILE A 91 6.79 0.22 1.43
N ALA A 92 5.92 0.52 2.41
CA ALA A 92 5.01 1.66 2.30
C ALA A 92 5.76 3.01 2.17
N LEU A 93 6.88 3.18 2.86
CA LEU A 93 7.70 4.40 2.78
C LEU A 93 8.39 4.59 1.42
N VAL A 94 8.78 3.50 0.76
CA VAL A 94 9.43 3.55 -0.57
C VAL A 94 8.47 3.43 -1.75
N SER A 95 7.18 3.28 -1.51
CA SER A 95 6.16 3.17 -2.55
C SER A 95 5.78 4.51 -3.19
N GLY A 96 6.43 5.61 -2.81
CA GLY A 96 6.16 6.95 -3.35
C GLY A 96 6.66 7.11 -4.80
N GLU A 97 6.05 8.06 -5.52
CA GLU A 97 6.42 8.37 -6.91
C GLU A 97 7.80 9.04 -7.01
N GLU A 98 8.19 9.82 -5.99
CA GLU A 98 9.48 10.55 -5.92
C GLU A 98 10.60 9.74 -5.26
N THR A 99 10.35 8.49 -4.84
CA THR A 99 11.37 7.68 -4.17
C THR A 99 12.46 7.25 -5.17
N PRO A 100 13.75 7.49 -4.86
CA PRO A 100 14.86 7.01 -5.68
C PRO A 100 14.80 5.50 -5.92
N GLU A 101 15.07 5.09 -7.16
CA GLU A 101 15.17 3.68 -7.52
C GLU A 101 16.15 2.86 -6.65
N PRO A 102 17.35 3.35 -6.24
CA PRO A 102 18.22 2.56 -5.37
C PRO A 102 17.58 2.21 -4.03
N ASP A 103 16.82 3.13 -3.43
CA ASP A 103 16.17 2.91 -2.13
C ASP A 103 15.07 1.84 -2.24
N VAL A 104 14.36 1.82 -3.37
CA VAL A 104 13.33 0.81 -3.67
C VAL A 104 13.97 -0.55 -3.87
N VAL A 105 15.07 -0.62 -4.62
CA VAL A 105 15.83 -1.86 -4.84
C VAL A 105 16.39 -2.39 -3.53
N GLU A 106 16.91 -1.53 -2.66
CA GLU A 106 17.42 -1.91 -1.33
C GLU A 106 16.32 -2.59 -0.50
N VAL A 107 15.17 -1.94 -0.33
CA VAL A 107 14.06 -2.50 0.45
C VAL A 107 13.53 -3.78 -0.16
N VAL A 108 13.36 -3.85 -1.48
CA VAL A 108 12.90 -5.07 -2.16
C VAL A 108 13.87 -6.22 -1.95
N THR A 109 15.18 -5.97 -2.05
CA THR A 109 16.22 -6.99 -1.87
C THR A 109 16.18 -7.52 -0.44
N GLU A 110 16.15 -6.64 0.55
CA GLU A 110 16.08 -7.04 1.96
C GLU A 110 14.83 -7.88 2.27
N VAL A 111 13.66 -7.49 1.74
CA VAL A 111 12.43 -8.26 1.94
C VAL A 111 12.53 -9.63 1.29
N GLN A 112 13.12 -9.72 0.10
CA GLN A 112 13.31 -10.99 -0.60
C GLN A 112 14.29 -11.91 0.13
N GLU A 113 15.40 -11.38 0.62
CA GLU A 113 16.38 -12.12 1.44
C GLU A 113 15.73 -12.65 2.72
N TRP A 114 14.94 -11.80 3.39
CA TRP A 114 14.20 -12.22 4.58
C TRP A 114 13.18 -13.32 4.24
N LEU A 115 12.39 -13.16 3.18
CA LEU A 115 11.43 -14.19 2.74
C LEU A 115 12.10 -15.52 2.35
N GLN A 116 13.31 -15.49 1.80
CA GLN A 116 14.09 -16.69 1.48
C GLN A 116 14.66 -17.39 2.73
N SER A 117 14.87 -16.65 3.82
CA SER A 117 15.30 -17.21 5.11
C SER A 117 14.17 -17.91 5.88
N GLN A 118 12.90 -17.68 5.50
CA GLN A 118 11.74 -18.28 6.13
C GLN A 118 11.38 -19.64 5.52
N PRO A 119 10.60 -20.49 6.23
CA PRO A 119 10.10 -21.75 5.67
C PRO A 119 9.34 -21.50 4.37
N ASP A 120 9.57 -22.36 3.37
CA ASP A 120 8.98 -22.24 2.03
C ASP A 120 7.51 -22.69 2.03
N ASP A 121 6.68 -21.96 2.78
CA ASP A 121 5.23 -22.08 2.78
C ASP A 121 4.62 -20.95 1.92
N PRO A 122 3.95 -21.29 0.80
CA PRO A 122 3.29 -20.32 -0.07
C PRO A 122 2.20 -19.50 0.62
N SER A 123 1.63 -20.00 1.72
CA SER A 123 0.58 -19.31 2.49
C SER A 123 1.12 -18.42 3.61
N SER A 124 2.41 -18.48 3.87
CA SER A 124 3.08 -17.64 4.87
C SER A 124 3.42 -16.24 4.32
N HIS A 125 3.21 -15.22 5.15
CA HIS A 125 3.53 -13.82 4.88
C HIS A 125 2.91 -13.26 3.58
N MET A 126 1.67 -13.68 3.24
CA MET A 126 0.98 -13.28 2.00
C MET A 126 0.93 -11.76 1.79
N ALA A 127 0.69 -10.98 2.85
CA ALA A 127 0.64 -9.53 2.77
C ALA A 127 1.97 -8.94 2.28
N LEU A 128 3.10 -9.42 2.82
CA LEU A 128 4.43 -8.96 2.46
C LEU A 128 4.79 -9.35 1.03
N ARG A 129 4.51 -10.59 0.63
CA ARG A 129 4.70 -11.07 -0.75
C ARG A 129 3.87 -10.25 -1.75
N ALA A 130 2.61 -9.98 -1.43
CA ALA A 130 1.72 -9.18 -2.26
C ALA A 130 2.20 -7.72 -2.37
N ALA A 131 2.69 -7.14 -1.28
CA ALA A 131 3.23 -5.78 -1.26
C ALA A 131 4.47 -5.65 -2.16
N VAL A 132 5.47 -6.53 -2.01
CA VAL A 132 6.67 -6.54 -2.86
C VAL A 132 6.31 -6.73 -4.33
N SER A 133 5.46 -7.71 -4.63
CA SER A 133 5.03 -7.98 -6.01
C SER A 133 4.33 -6.77 -6.64
N SER A 134 3.53 -6.05 -5.86
CA SER A 134 2.84 -4.85 -6.32
C SER A 134 3.79 -3.68 -6.55
N LEU A 135 4.77 -3.48 -5.66
CA LEU A 135 5.80 -2.45 -5.80
C LEU A 135 6.66 -2.67 -7.06
N GLN A 136 7.09 -3.91 -7.30
CA GLN A 136 7.87 -4.27 -8.50
C GLN A 136 7.07 -4.02 -9.79
N ARG A 137 5.79 -4.43 -9.82
CA ARG A 137 4.91 -4.15 -10.97
C ARG A 137 4.73 -2.66 -11.19
N TYR A 138 4.54 -1.89 -10.12
CA TYR A 138 4.37 -0.45 -10.20
C TYR A 138 5.60 0.21 -10.80
N LYS A 139 6.80 -0.15 -10.36
CA LYS A 139 8.06 0.38 -10.92
C LYS A 139 8.27 -0.02 -12.38
N ALA A 140 7.99 -1.27 -12.75
CA ALA A 140 8.05 -1.70 -14.15
C ALA A 140 7.10 -0.89 -15.06
N LEU A 141 5.89 -0.58 -14.57
CA LEU A 141 4.93 0.26 -15.27
C LEU A 141 5.39 1.73 -15.38
N GLN A 142 6.02 2.26 -14.33
CA GLN A 142 6.58 3.61 -14.33
C GLN A 142 7.67 3.73 -15.41
N ASP A 143 8.62 2.80 -15.42
CA ASP A 143 9.70 2.72 -16.42
C ASP A 143 9.16 2.60 -17.86
N GLN A 144 8.16 1.73 -18.06
CA GLN A 144 7.54 1.54 -19.36
C GLN A 144 6.87 2.85 -19.84
N SER A 145 6.11 3.51 -18.96
CA SER A 145 5.45 4.78 -19.25
C SER A 145 6.44 5.87 -19.64
N GLU A 146 7.60 5.95 -18.96
CA GLU A 146 8.65 6.91 -19.31
C GLU A 146 9.26 6.64 -20.69
N ARG A 147 9.55 5.36 -20.99
CA ARG A 147 10.08 4.94 -22.30
C ARG A 147 9.09 5.24 -23.43
N GLU A 148 7.82 4.91 -23.24
CA GLU A 148 6.75 5.18 -24.22
C GLU A 148 6.58 6.68 -24.43
N LYS A 149 6.62 7.50 -23.37
CA LYS A 149 6.58 8.97 -23.49
C LYS A 149 7.77 9.51 -24.26
N ALA A 150 8.97 8.99 -24.02
CA ALA A 150 10.18 9.39 -24.75
C ALA A 150 10.11 9.01 -26.24
N GLU A 151 9.65 7.80 -26.53
CA GLU A 151 9.45 7.32 -27.91
C GLU A 151 8.38 8.13 -28.64
N TYR A 152 7.24 8.39 -27.99
CA TYR A 152 6.19 9.23 -28.55
C TYR A 152 6.70 10.63 -28.90
N ARG A 153 7.50 11.25 -28.01
CA ARG A 153 8.12 12.56 -28.29
C ARG A 153 9.06 12.50 -29.49
N ARG A 154 9.86 11.43 -29.61
CA ARG A 154 10.77 11.21 -30.73
C ARG A 154 10.01 11.02 -32.05
N LEU A 155 9.06 10.11 -32.10
CA LEU A 155 8.23 9.83 -33.30
C LEU A 155 7.47 11.08 -33.73
N ARG A 156 6.91 11.84 -32.78
CA ARG A 156 6.22 13.10 -33.07
C ARG A 156 7.15 14.14 -33.66
N SER A 157 8.41 14.20 -33.22
CA SER A 157 9.43 15.07 -33.81
C SER A 157 9.79 14.65 -35.24
N GLN A 158 10.00 13.36 -35.46
CA GLN A 158 10.28 12.79 -36.78
C GLN A 158 9.14 13.04 -37.77
N LEU A 159 7.90 12.81 -37.36
CA LEU A 159 6.72 13.07 -38.18
C LEU A 159 6.64 14.54 -38.62
N ARG A 160 6.91 15.48 -37.70
CA ARG A 160 6.94 16.91 -38.03
C ARG A 160 8.04 17.25 -39.04
N ASN A 161 9.23 16.68 -38.87
CA ASN A 161 10.34 16.90 -39.80
C ASN A 161 10.05 16.30 -41.17
N ASN A 162 9.56 15.07 -41.23
CA ASN A 162 9.18 14.42 -42.48
C ASN A 162 8.09 15.20 -43.22
N LYS A 163 7.09 15.72 -42.49
CA LYS A 163 6.06 16.58 -43.08
C LYS A 163 6.65 17.86 -43.68
N ARG A 164 7.57 18.52 -42.96
CA ARG A 164 8.26 19.72 -43.47
C ARG A 164 9.11 19.42 -44.70
N ASN A 165 9.82 18.29 -44.72
CA ASN A 165 10.63 17.86 -45.85
C ASN A 165 9.74 17.56 -47.06
N ALA A 166 8.65 16.81 -46.88
CA ALA A 166 7.71 16.53 -47.96
C ALA A 166 7.07 17.81 -48.53
N ASP A 167 6.71 18.78 -47.67
CA ASP A 167 6.19 20.08 -48.11
C ASP A 167 7.26 20.88 -48.88
N HIS A 168 8.53 20.77 -48.49
CA HIS A 168 9.64 21.42 -49.19
C HIS A 168 9.91 20.77 -50.54
N ASP A 169 10.03 19.44 -50.58
CA ASP A 169 10.26 18.66 -51.79
C ASP A 169 9.13 18.90 -52.80
N SER A 170 7.87 18.91 -52.35
CA SER A 170 6.72 19.22 -53.21
C SER A 170 6.82 20.62 -53.84
N LYS A 171 7.21 21.63 -53.07
CA LYS A 171 7.40 23.00 -53.59
C LYS A 171 8.56 23.07 -54.59
N THR A 172 9.68 22.41 -54.28
CA THR A 172 10.86 22.37 -55.14
C THR A 172 10.56 21.64 -56.44
N SER A 173 9.90 20.48 -56.40
CA SER A 173 9.47 19.74 -57.59
C SER A 173 8.55 20.58 -58.47
N ARG A 174 7.58 21.29 -57.89
CA ARG A 174 6.68 22.17 -58.65
C ARG A 174 7.44 23.32 -59.33
N ALA A 175 8.38 23.95 -58.62
CA ALA A 175 9.19 25.03 -59.19
C ALA A 175 10.09 24.54 -60.34
N VAL A 176 10.66 23.35 -60.22
CA VAL A 176 11.46 22.71 -61.29
C VAL A 176 10.57 22.40 -62.50
N GLU A 177 9.39 21.82 -62.29
CA GLU A 177 8.44 21.52 -63.36
C GLU A 177 8.00 22.79 -64.11
N GLU A 178 7.62 23.84 -63.38
CA GLU A 178 7.26 25.15 -63.97
C GLU A 178 8.42 25.73 -64.80
N SER A 179 9.65 25.66 -64.28
CA SER A 179 10.84 26.14 -65.00
C SER A 179 11.13 25.33 -66.28
N LEU A 180 10.95 24.00 -66.24
CA LEU A 180 11.15 23.14 -67.40
C LEU A 180 10.08 23.40 -68.48
N LEU A 181 8.81 23.55 -68.08
CA LEU A 181 7.72 23.88 -69.00
C LEU A 181 7.96 25.22 -69.69
N SER A 182 8.38 26.25 -68.94
CA SER A 182 8.74 27.56 -69.52
C SER A 182 9.85 27.42 -70.57
N ARG A 183 10.88 26.61 -70.27
CA ARG A 183 12.00 26.41 -71.20
C ARG A 183 11.60 25.65 -72.46
N ILE A 184 10.72 24.65 -72.35
CA ILE A 184 10.17 23.94 -73.50
C ILE A 184 9.43 24.93 -74.41
N GLN A 185 8.58 25.79 -73.83
CA GLN A 185 7.80 26.76 -74.58
C GLN A 185 8.69 27.81 -75.29
N GLU A 186 9.78 28.24 -74.66
CA GLU A 186 10.79 29.09 -75.30
C GLU A 186 11.40 28.41 -76.54
N ILE A 187 11.82 27.15 -76.40
CA ILE A 187 12.43 26.40 -77.50
C ILE A 187 11.43 26.17 -78.64
N GLU A 188 10.17 25.81 -78.32
CA GLU A 188 9.11 25.65 -79.33
C GLU A 188 8.87 26.93 -80.12
N ASN A 189 8.88 28.09 -79.45
CA ASN A 189 8.73 29.39 -80.11
C ASN A 189 9.95 29.76 -80.97
N GLU A 190 11.17 29.41 -80.53
CA GLU A 190 12.41 29.63 -81.31
C GLU A 190 12.45 28.79 -82.59
N HIS A 191 11.91 27.57 -82.55
CA HIS A 191 11.87 26.64 -83.70
C HIS A 191 10.66 26.82 -84.63
N ALA A 192 9.68 27.64 -84.26
CA ALA A 192 8.51 27.95 -85.07
C ALA A 192 8.72 29.13 -86.05
N LEU A 193 9.89 29.77 -86.02
CA LEU A 193 10.36 30.83 -86.93
C LEU A 193 11.30 30.26 -88.00
#